data_AF-A0A642VA42-F1
#
_entry.id   AF-A0A642VA42-F1
#
_cell.length_a   1.000
_cell.length_b   1.000
_cell.length_c   1.000
_cell.angle_alpha   90.00
_cell.angle_beta   90.00
_cell.angle_gamma   90.00
#
_symmetry.space_group_name_H-M   'P 1'
#
loop_
_entity.id
_entity.type
_entity.pdbx_description
1 polymer ?
#
loop_
_entity_poly.entity_id
_entity_poly.type
_entity_poly.pdbx_seq_one_letter_code
_entity_poly.pdbx_strand_id
1 'polypeptide(L)'
;MSTENNNSNRPIGLTQFAEAIKELPADVLSAERHRLQNSVSHLERSNAELAKAAQETQDEEERNIYNDAVKENQHVISQQHDRINAIVQRQVDLGLETSENSNASTQNGVYL
;
A
#
# COMPACT_ATOMS: atom_id res chain seq x y z
N MET A 1 0.05 -9.06 -39.68
CA MET A 1 -1.15 -8.93 -38.83
C MET A 1 -0.66 -8.70 -37.42
N SER A 2 -0.77 -7.47 -36.93
CA SER A 2 -0.31 -7.05 -35.61
C SER A 2 -1.38 -7.38 -34.58
N THR A 3 -1.13 -8.34 -33.70
CA THR A 3 -2.03 -8.64 -32.58
C THR A 3 -1.53 -7.97 -31.31
N GLU A 4 -2.28 -6.92 -30.95
CA GLU A 4 -2.75 -6.63 -29.60
C GLU A 4 -1.71 -6.45 -28.49
N ASN A 5 -1.41 -5.17 -28.28
CA ASN A 5 -0.74 -4.61 -27.12
C ASN A 5 -1.66 -4.69 -25.89
N ASN A 6 -1.83 -5.89 -25.32
CA ASN A 6 -2.66 -6.11 -24.14
C ASN A 6 -1.83 -5.96 -22.86
N ASN A 7 -1.37 -4.73 -22.59
CA ASN A 7 -0.58 -4.41 -21.40
C ASN A 7 -1.26 -3.37 -20.51
N SER A 8 -2.59 -3.45 -20.41
CA SER A 8 -3.41 -2.48 -19.66
C SER A 8 -3.52 -2.77 -18.16
N ASN A 9 -2.78 -3.76 -17.63
CA ASN A 9 -2.92 -4.13 -16.22
C ASN A 9 -1.64 -4.68 -15.58
N ARG A 10 -0.47 -4.50 -16.21
CA ARG A 10 0.78 -4.76 -15.49
C ARG A 10 0.98 -3.64 -14.47
N PRO A 11 1.25 -3.96 -13.19
CA PRO A 11 1.73 -2.97 -12.25
C PRO A 11 2.93 -2.27 -12.89
N ILE A 12 2.84 -0.95 -13.08
CA ILE A 12 4.03 -0.17 -13.42
C ILE A 12 5.09 -0.46 -12.36
N GLY A 13 6.27 -0.88 -12.81
CA GLY A 13 7.37 -1.19 -11.92
C GLY A 13 7.75 0.05 -11.11
N LEU A 14 8.30 -0.13 -9.91
CA LEU A 14 8.64 0.98 -9.02
C LEU A 14 9.48 2.06 -9.71
N THR A 15 10.43 1.67 -10.58
CA THR A 15 11.23 2.61 -11.37
C THR A 15 10.38 3.47 -12.31
N GLN A 16 9.45 2.86 -13.05
CA GLN A 16 8.55 3.61 -13.95
C GLN A 16 7.62 4.52 -13.16
N PHE A 17 7.14 4.07 -12.01
CA PHE A 17 6.34 4.90 -11.10
C PHE A 17 7.14 6.12 -10.63
N ALA A 18 8.37 5.91 -10.15
CA ALA A 18 9.25 6.98 -9.67
C ALA A 18 9.56 8.02 -10.77
N GLU A 19 9.73 7.59 -12.03
CA GLU A 19 9.87 8.53 -13.15
C GLU A 19 8.59 9.30 -13.43
N ALA A 20 7.43 8.63 -13.44
CA ALA A 20 6.14 9.27 -13.72
C ALA A 20 5.78 10.35 -12.70
N ILE A 21 6.10 10.14 -11.41
CA ILE A 21 5.78 11.11 -10.35
C ILE A 21 6.66 12.37 -10.37
N LYS A 22 7.76 12.39 -11.13
CA LYS A 22 8.63 13.59 -11.22
C LYS A 22 7.92 14.78 -11.85
N GLU A 23 7.03 14.52 -12.80
CA GLU A 23 6.29 15.55 -13.54
C GLU A 23 4.96 15.95 -12.85
N LEU A 24 4.60 15.30 -11.75
CA LEU A 24 3.33 15.55 -11.07
C LEU A 24 3.38 16.77 -10.12
N PRO A 25 2.31 17.58 -10.08
CA PRO A 25 2.13 18.63 -9.08
C PRO A 25 2.00 18.09 -7.64
N ALA A 26 2.31 18.94 -6.67
CA ALA A 26 2.33 18.58 -5.24
C ALA A 26 0.98 18.09 -4.67
N ASP A 27 -0.12 18.68 -5.12
CA ASP A 27 -1.49 18.29 -4.76
C ASP A 27 -1.83 16.91 -5.32
N VAL A 28 -1.44 16.61 -6.57
CA VAL A 28 -1.61 15.29 -7.18
C VAL A 28 -0.81 14.23 -6.45
N LEU A 29 0.46 14.53 -6.10
CA LEU A 29 1.29 13.64 -5.27
C LEU A 29 0.64 13.35 -3.91
N SER A 30 0.07 14.38 -3.27
CA SER A 30 -0.60 14.22 -1.98
C SER A 30 -1.86 13.38 -2.10
N ALA A 31 -2.69 13.59 -3.13
CA ALA A 31 -3.88 12.79 -3.38
C ALA A 31 -3.52 11.31 -3.64
N GLU A 32 -2.48 11.08 -4.43
CA GLU A 32 -2.00 9.73 -4.72
C GLU A 32 -1.46 9.02 -3.47
N ARG A 33 -0.72 9.74 -2.61
CA ARG A 33 -0.26 9.21 -1.32
C ARG A 33 -1.43 8.74 -0.45
N HIS A 34 -2.47 9.57 -0.30
CA HIS A 34 -3.66 9.22 0.48
C HIS A 34 -4.40 8.02 -0.13
N ARG A 35 -4.51 7.96 -1.47
CA ARG A 35 -5.13 6.82 -2.16
C ARG A 35 -4.39 5.51 -1.85
N LEU A 36 -3.06 5.52 -1.89
CA LEU A 36 -2.23 4.36 -1.56
C LEU A 36 -2.36 3.98 -0.08
N GLN A 37 -2.31 4.96 0.84
CA GLN A 37 -2.49 4.73 2.27
C GLN A 37 -3.85 4.09 2.59
N ASN A 38 -4.93 4.55 1.94
CA ASN A 38 -6.25 3.93 2.06
C ASN A 38 -6.24 2.49 1.56
N SER A 39 -5.60 2.23 0.41
CA SER A 39 -5.50 0.88 -0.11
C SER A 39 -4.70 -0.05 0.81
N VAL A 40 -3.61 0.41 1.42
CA VAL A 40 -2.86 -0.34 2.43
C VAL A 40 -3.76 -0.68 3.62
N SER A 41 -4.44 0.32 4.18
CA SER A 41 -5.34 0.12 5.33
C SER A 41 -6.45 -0.90 5.03
N HIS A 42 -7.01 -0.87 3.81
CA HIS A 42 -7.99 -1.86 3.39
C HIS A 42 -7.41 -3.27 3.27
N LEU A 43 -6.20 -3.42 2.72
CA LEU A 43 -5.53 -4.72 2.63
C LEU A 43 -5.14 -5.27 4.00
N GLU A 44 -4.68 -4.42 4.92
CA GLU A 44 -4.37 -4.81 6.30
C GLU A 44 -5.62 -5.31 7.04
N ARG A 45 -6.75 -4.61 6.90
CA ARG A 45 -8.03 -5.08 7.45
C ARG A 45 -8.44 -6.43 6.84
N SER A 46 -8.36 -6.56 5.52
CA SER A 46 -8.66 -7.82 4.83
C SER A 46 -7.75 -8.95 5.30
N ASN A 47 -6.46 -8.69 5.54
CA ASN A 47 -5.53 -9.68 6.07
C ASN A 47 -5.88 -10.12 7.48
N ALA A 48 -6.33 -9.20 8.34
CA ALA A 48 -6.79 -9.55 9.68
C ALA A 48 -8.03 -10.47 9.63
N GLU A 49 -8.97 -10.19 8.73
CA GLU A 49 -10.16 -11.03 8.52
C GLU A 49 -9.80 -12.42 7.96
N LEU A 50 -8.92 -12.49 6.96
CA LEU A 50 -8.46 -13.75 6.38
C LEU A 50 -7.66 -14.59 7.38
N ALA A 51 -6.78 -13.96 8.17
CA ALA A 51 -6.03 -14.65 9.23
C ALA A 51 -6.97 -15.23 10.30
N LYS A 52 -8.03 -14.50 10.65
CA LYS A 52 -9.07 -15.01 11.55
C LYS A 52 -9.81 -16.21 10.94
N ALA A 53 -10.23 -16.12 9.68
CA ALA A 53 -10.90 -17.21 8.98
C ALA A 53 -10.02 -18.47 8.89
N ALA A 54 -8.71 -18.31 8.65
CA ALA A 54 -7.73 -19.40 8.65
C ALA A 54 -7.61 -20.12 10.01
N GLN A 55 -7.79 -19.39 11.11
CA GLN A 55 -7.79 -19.96 12.47
C GLN A 55 -9.11 -20.67 12.81
N GLU A 56 -10.22 -20.19 12.25
CA GLU A 56 -11.57 -20.72 12.55
C GLU A 56 -11.94 -21.94 11.70
N THR A 57 -11.34 -22.09 10.51
CA THR A 57 -11.63 -23.24 9.63
C THR A 57 -10.95 -24.54 10.08
N GLN A 58 -11.70 -25.63 9.98
CA GLN A 58 -11.19 -27.00 10.18
C GLN A 58 -10.68 -27.63 8.89
N ASP A 59 -11.00 -27.03 7.74
CA ASP A 59 -10.55 -27.48 6.43
C ASP A 59 -9.12 -26.98 6.15
N GLU A 60 -8.21 -27.92 5.89
CA GLU A 60 -6.80 -27.62 5.58
C GLU A 60 -6.65 -26.90 4.24
N GLU A 61 -7.44 -27.27 3.23
CA GLU A 61 -7.37 -26.64 1.91
C GLU A 61 -7.86 -25.19 1.99
N GLU A 62 -8.97 -24.96 2.68
CA GLU A 62 -9.51 -23.62 2.91
C GLU A 62 -8.54 -22.74 3.70
N ARG A 63 -7.90 -23.29 4.75
CA ARG A 63 -6.87 -22.59 5.52
C ARG A 63 -5.69 -22.16 4.66
N ASN A 64 -5.23 -23.05 3.77
CA ASN A 64 -4.12 -22.74 2.86
C ASN A 64 -4.49 -21.62 1.88
N ILE A 65 -5.72 -21.62 1.35
CA ILE A 65 -6.22 -20.55 0.49
C ILE A 65 -6.20 -19.20 1.22
N TYR A 66 -6.67 -19.15 2.46
CA TYR A 66 -6.65 -17.91 3.26
C TYR A 66 -5.22 -17.44 3.53
N ASN A 67 -4.31 -18.34 3.87
CA ASN A 67 -2.90 -18.00 4.10
C ASN A 67 -2.21 -17.49 2.82
N ASP A 68 -2.47 -18.10 1.67
CA ASP A 68 -1.93 -17.67 0.39
C ASP A 68 -2.47 -16.29 0.00
N ALA A 69 -3.75 -16.02 0.24
CA ALA A 69 -4.33 -14.70 0.02
C ALA A 69 -3.68 -13.62 0.91
N VAL A 70 -3.43 -13.91 2.19
CA VAL A 70 -2.70 -13.00 3.09
C VAL A 70 -1.29 -12.73 2.57
N LYS A 71 -0.59 -13.77 2.12
CA LYS A 71 0.78 -13.65 1.59
C LYS A 71 0.84 -12.80 0.32
N GLU A 72 -0.12 -12.96 -0.58
CA GLU A 72 -0.22 -12.13 -1.79
C GLU A 72 -0.52 -10.67 -1.43
N ASN A 73 -1.48 -10.44 -0.53
CA ASN A 73 -1.79 -9.10 -0.05
C ASN A 73 -0.59 -8.43 0.63
N GLN A 74 0.23 -9.17 1.38
CA GLN A 74 1.48 -8.65 1.96
C GLN A 74 2.47 -8.20 0.89
N HIS A 75 2.56 -8.93 -0.23
CA HIS A 75 3.38 -8.51 -1.36
C HIS A 75 2.87 -7.18 -1.95
N VAL A 76 1.55 -7.06 -2.14
CA VAL A 76 0.92 -5.82 -2.62
C VAL A 76 1.14 -4.66 -1.65
N ILE A 77 0.96 -4.86 -0.35
CA ILE A 77 1.21 -3.85 0.69
C ILE A 77 2.66 -3.34 0.60
N SER A 78 3.63 -4.26 0.49
CA SER A 78 5.05 -3.90 0.35
C SER A 78 5.29 -3.00 -0.88
N GLN A 79 4.75 -3.38 -2.04
CA GLN A 79 4.85 -2.57 -3.26
C GLN A 79 4.17 -1.19 -3.12
N GLN A 80 3.07 -1.11 -2.37
CA GLN A 80 2.39 0.15 -2.11
C GLN A 80 3.20 1.06 -1.17
N HIS A 81 3.84 0.50 -0.14
CA HIS A 81 4.79 1.24 0.70
C HIS A 81 5.97 1.78 -0.10
N ASP A 82 6.54 0.99 -1.01
CA ASP A 82 7.62 1.46 -1.88
C ASP A 82 7.19 2.67 -2.72
N ARG A 83 5.95 2.65 -3.25
CA ARG A 83 5.38 3.78 -3.99
C ARG A 83 5.11 4.99 -3.10
N ILE A 84 4.60 4.78 -1.88
CA ILE A 84 4.42 5.85 -0.89
C ILE A 84 5.77 6.51 -0.58
N ASN A 85 6.82 5.71 -0.35
CA ASN A 85 8.17 6.21 -0.09
C ASN A 85 8.72 7.03 -1.27
N ALA A 86 8.49 6.59 -2.51
CA ALA A 86 8.87 7.35 -3.70
C ALA A 86 8.15 8.71 -3.77
N ILE A 87 6.85 8.75 -3.43
CA ILE A 87 6.10 10.02 -3.36
C ILE A 87 6.65 10.91 -2.25
N VAL A 88 6.88 10.37 -1.05
CA VAL A 88 7.43 11.13 0.10
C VAL A 88 8.77 11.74 -0.28
N GLN A 89 9.68 10.95 -0.88
CA GLN A 89 10.96 11.46 -1.36
C GLN A 89 10.77 12.60 -2.37
N ARG A 90 9.85 12.44 -3.34
CA ARG A 90 9.56 13.50 -4.31
C ARG A 90 9.01 14.77 -3.64
N GLN A 91 8.19 14.64 -2.61
CA GLN A 91 7.67 15.78 -1.85
C GLN A 91 8.79 16.51 -1.09
N VAL A 92 9.73 15.77 -0.50
CA VAL A 92 10.92 16.34 0.12
C VAL A 92 11.78 17.08 -0.91
N ASP A 93 11.99 16.52 -2.10
CA ASP A 93 12.75 17.17 -3.18
C ASP A 93 12.10 18.49 -3.65
N LEU A 94 10.79 18.64 -3.46
CA LEU A 94 10.02 19.86 -3.73
C LEU A 94 10.03 20.85 -2.54
N GLY A 95 10.66 20.49 -1.42
CA GLY A 95 10.69 21.30 -0.20
C GLY A 95 9.39 21.29 0.60
N LEU A 96 8.53 20.28 0.39
CA LEU A 96 7.28 20.14 1.15
C LEU A 96 7.56 19.44 2.47
N GLU A 97 7.03 19.97 3.58
CA GLU A 97 7.10 19.27 4.87
C GLU A 97 6.26 17.99 4.82
N THR A 98 6.91 16.85 4.95
CA THR A 98 6.25 15.55 5.07
C THR A 98 5.99 15.28 6.55
N SER A 99 4.73 15.36 6.99
CA SER A 99 4.30 15.08 8.37
C SER A 99 4.37 13.58 8.73
N GLU A 100 5.51 12.94 8.50
CA GLU A 100 5.81 11.56 8.91
C GLU A 100 6.67 11.52 10.20
N ASN A 101 6.60 12.57 11.05
CA ASN A 101 7.38 12.61 12.29
C ASN A 101 6.58 13.08 13.52
N SER A 102 5.32 12.65 13.62
CA SER A 102 4.45 12.98 14.75
C SER A 102 3.56 11.79 15.12
N ASN A 103 4.14 10.67 15.55
CA ASN A 103 3.45 9.67 16.39
C ASN A 103 4.41 8.80 17.24
N ALA A 104 5.48 9.40 17.75
CA ALA A 104 6.08 8.96 18.99
C ALA A 104 5.68 9.97 20.07
N SER A 105 4.86 9.52 21.04
CA SER A 105 4.34 10.24 22.23
C SER A 105 2.85 10.61 22.15
N THR A 106 2.00 9.73 22.68
CA THR A 106 1.16 9.98 23.87
C THR A 106 -0.14 9.17 23.78
N GLN A 107 -0.11 7.93 24.25
CA GLN A 107 -1.26 7.35 24.95
C GLN A 107 -0.83 7.02 26.39
N ASN A 108 -0.50 8.08 27.13
CA ASN A 108 -0.72 8.12 28.57
C ASN A 108 -1.96 8.98 28.77
N GLY A 109 -3.09 8.34 29.02
CA GLY A 109 -4.39 8.98 29.13
C GLY A 109 -5.33 8.12 29.94
N VAL A 110 -5.03 8.03 31.24
CA VAL A 110 -5.95 7.60 32.29
C VAL A 110 -7.28 8.34 32.13
N TYR A 111 -8.38 7.60 32.04
CA TYR A 111 -9.71 8.08 32.42
C TYR A 111 -10.44 6.97 33.18
N LEU A 112 -10.51 7.21 34.49
CA LEU A 112 -11.43 6.71 35.53
C LEU A 112 -12.00 5.29 35.40
#